data_AF-A0AAD1D6E7-F1
#
_entry.id   AF-A0AAD1D6E7-F1
#
_cell.length_a   1.000
_cell.length_b   1.000
_cell.length_c   1.000
_cell.angle_alpha   90.00
_cell.angle_beta   90.00
_cell.angle_gamma   90.00
#
_symmetry.space_group_name_H-M   'P 1'
#
loop_
_entity.id
_entity.type
_entity.pdbx_description
1 polymer ?
#
loop_
_entity_poly.entity_id
_entity_poly.type
_entity_poly.pdbx_seq_one_letter_code
_entity_poly.pdbx_strand_id
1 'polypeptide(L)'
;MRTLVILLAGFVAVACDNAAPADQPKVDATDPNSVDAAAGGTTPEADVETASPAPAGTDAPGADLAAYAGKYPFDKVNDLAFFDHPTVKAAVTEAIPDKTVLAWVMGEKGGPSAPIEMKNGKVMSWACEQHNCGDHQWTVLIDSAGTNAEVCYQDAAALAGKTRWYRAGAAPETREGTCQL
;
A
#
# COMPACT_ATOMS: atom_id res chain seq x y z
N MET A 1 6.86 33.49 -50.92
CA MET A 1 7.25 32.11 -51.27
C MET A 1 8.49 31.75 -50.47
N ARG A 2 8.33 30.99 -49.39
CA ARG A 2 9.44 30.38 -48.63
C ARG A 2 8.98 28.99 -48.24
N THR A 3 9.61 28.02 -48.88
CA THR A 3 9.36 26.58 -48.83
C THR A 3 9.62 26.06 -47.42
N LEU A 4 8.60 25.48 -46.78
CA LEU A 4 8.74 24.73 -45.52
C LEU A 4 8.95 23.25 -45.89
N VAL A 5 10.17 22.76 -45.66
CA VAL A 5 10.53 21.35 -45.85
C VAL A 5 10.02 20.57 -44.65
N ILE A 6 9.03 19.70 -44.89
CA ILE A 6 8.49 18.76 -43.91
C ILE A 6 9.44 17.56 -43.83
N LEU A 7 10.24 17.47 -42.77
CA LEU A 7 11.00 16.28 -42.42
C LEU A 7 10.06 15.31 -41.70
N LEU A 8 9.51 14.36 -42.45
CA LEU A 8 8.90 13.14 -41.92
C LEU A 8 10.01 12.22 -41.41
N ALA A 9 10.19 12.14 -40.09
CA ALA A 9 10.96 11.08 -39.46
C ALA A 9 10.04 9.87 -39.24
N GLY A 10 10.29 8.80 -40.00
CA GLY A 10 9.57 7.54 -39.90
C GLY A 10 9.88 6.80 -38.59
N PHE A 11 8.82 6.40 -37.88
CA PHE A 11 8.89 5.43 -36.80
C PHE A 11 8.95 4.02 -37.39
N VAL A 12 10.05 3.31 -37.15
CA VAL A 12 10.15 1.87 -37.40
C VAL A 12 9.61 1.16 -36.17
N ALA A 13 8.48 0.46 -36.31
CA ALA A 13 7.95 -0.42 -35.28
C ALA A 13 8.83 -1.68 -35.19
N VAL A 14 9.49 -1.87 -34.04
CA VAL A 14 10.11 -3.15 -33.69
C VAL A 14 9.01 -4.01 -33.04
N ALA A 15 8.54 -5.01 -33.79
CA ALA A 15 7.74 -6.10 -33.25
C ALA A 15 8.67 -7.08 -32.53
N CYS A 16 8.49 -7.23 -31.23
CA CYS A 16 9.04 -8.36 -30.48
C CYS A 16 7.96 -9.45 -30.42
N ASP A 17 7.99 -10.36 -31.40
CA ASP A 17 7.30 -11.64 -31.32
C ASP A 17 7.94 -12.47 -30.20
N ASN A 18 7.27 -12.54 -29.04
CA ASN A 18 7.55 -13.57 -28.05
C ASN A 18 6.42 -14.60 -28.09
N ALA A 19 6.75 -15.75 -28.67
CA ALA A 19 5.96 -16.96 -28.69
C ALA A 19 5.64 -17.42 -27.26
N ALA A 20 4.37 -17.74 -27.02
CA ALA A 20 3.90 -18.43 -25.83
C ALA A 20 4.30 -19.92 -25.89
N PRO A 21 4.79 -20.53 -24.79
CA PRO A 21 4.72 -21.98 -24.66
C PRO A 21 3.35 -22.40 -24.15
N ALA A 22 2.71 -23.28 -24.91
CA ALA A 22 1.51 -24.00 -24.55
C ALA A 22 1.79 -25.12 -23.52
N ASP A 23 0.72 -25.43 -22.79
CA ASP A 23 0.38 -26.72 -22.16
C ASP A 23 1.12 -27.12 -20.86
N GLN A 24 0.35 -27.08 -19.76
CA GLN A 24 0.63 -27.81 -18.53
C GLN A 24 -0.60 -28.68 -18.23
N PRO A 25 -0.43 -29.99 -17.97
CA PRO A 25 -1.54 -30.90 -17.79
C PRO A 25 -2.24 -30.71 -16.44
N LYS A 26 -3.58 -30.75 -16.48
CA LYS A 26 -4.51 -30.77 -15.35
C LYS A 26 -4.32 -32.04 -14.53
N VAL A 27 -4.00 -31.89 -13.24
CA VAL A 27 -4.08 -32.98 -12.27
C VAL A 27 -5.45 -32.97 -11.61
N ASP A 28 -6.27 -33.97 -11.95
CA ASP A 28 -7.52 -34.29 -11.29
C ASP A 28 -7.23 -35.09 -10.02
N ALA A 29 -7.58 -34.54 -8.85
CA ALA A 29 -7.62 -35.29 -7.60
C ALA A 29 -9.10 -35.65 -7.31
N THR A 30 -9.48 -36.84 -7.74
CA THR A 30 -10.72 -37.48 -7.29
C THR A 30 -10.43 -38.29 -6.04
N ASP A 31 -11.11 -37.93 -4.97
CA ASP A 31 -11.27 -38.67 -3.71
C ASP A 31 -12.08 -39.97 -3.95
N PRO A 32 -11.65 -41.12 -3.42
CA PRO A 32 -12.52 -42.24 -3.11
C PRO A 32 -12.50 -42.58 -1.62
N ASN A 33 -13.45 -41.99 -0.87
CA ASN A 33 -14.33 -42.63 0.12
C ASN A 33 -13.93 -44.07 0.50
N SER A 34 -13.45 -44.28 1.74
CA SER A 34 -14.25 -44.58 2.95
C SER A 34 -14.34 -46.08 3.26
N VAL A 35 -14.12 -46.45 4.53
CA VAL A 35 -15.07 -47.25 5.33
C VAL A 35 -14.88 -47.03 6.84
N ASP A 36 -15.92 -46.42 7.42
CA ASP A 36 -16.62 -46.61 8.69
C ASP A 36 -15.99 -47.23 9.97
N ALA A 37 -16.06 -46.40 11.04
CA ALA A 37 -16.76 -46.58 12.33
C ALA A 37 -16.57 -47.80 13.26
N ALA A 38 -16.20 -47.50 14.53
CA ALA A 38 -16.87 -47.88 15.79
C ALA A 38 -16.10 -47.22 16.97
N ALA A 39 -16.65 -46.24 17.71
CA ALA A 39 -17.66 -46.29 18.78
C ALA A 39 -17.09 -46.57 20.20
N GLY A 40 -17.45 -45.67 21.13
CA GLY A 40 -17.25 -45.75 22.60
C GLY A 40 -16.32 -44.64 23.10
N GLY A 41 -16.71 -43.61 23.87
CA GLY A 41 -17.86 -43.40 24.74
C GLY A 41 -17.33 -43.10 26.14
N THR A 42 -17.42 -41.84 26.60
CA THR A 42 -17.68 -41.38 27.99
C THR A 42 -17.51 -39.86 28.09
N THR A 43 -18.58 -39.18 28.47
CA THR A 43 -18.63 -37.79 29.00
C THR A 43 -18.18 -37.79 30.47
N PRO A 44 -17.52 -36.72 30.94
CA PRO A 44 -18.10 -35.85 31.97
C PRO A 44 -18.01 -34.37 31.52
N GLU A 45 -19.12 -33.63 31.46
CA GLU A 45 -19.67 -32.78 32.52
C GLU A 45 -18.76 -31.60 32.92
N ALA A 46 -19.40 -30.43 32.89
CA ALA A 46 -18.82 -29.11 32.87
C ALA A 46 -18.12 -28.72 34.17
N ASP A 47 -16.91 -28.17 34.03
CA ASP A 47 -16.39 -27.18 34.95
C ASP A 47 -16.53 -25.80 34.29
N VAL A 48 -17.52 -25.05 34.77
CA VAL A 48 -17.70 -23.64 34.42
C VAL A 48 -16.70 -22.85 35.24
N GLU A 49 -15.44 -22.83 34.81
CA GLU A 49 -14.46 -21.90 35.35
C GLU A 49 -14.87 -20.49 34.90
N THR A 50 -15.30 -19.70 35.88
CA THR A 50 -15.60 -18.28 35.71
C THR A 50 -14.30 -17.57 35.32
N ALA A 51 -14.07 -17.40 34.03
CA ALA A 51 -12.96 -16.62 33.52
C ALA A 51 -13.09 -15.18 34.02
N SER A 52 -12.20 -14.82 34.94
CA SER A 52 -11.98 -13.44 35.38
C SER A 52 -11.69 -12.56 34.15
N PRO A 53 -12.28 -11.37 34.01
CA PRO A 53 -12.00 -10.51 32.86
C PRO A 53 -10.51 -10.17 32.87
N ALA A 54 -9.80 -10.61 31.83
CA ALA A 54 -8.46 -10.15 31.54
C ALA A 54 -8.51 -8.61 31.43
N PRO A 55 -7.53 -7.89 32.01
CA PRO A 55 -7.48 -6.44 31.90
C PRO A 55 -7.44 -6.06 30.41
N ALA A 56 -8.41 -5.24 30.00
CA ALA A 56 -8.36 -4.55 28.72
C ALA A 56 -7.17 -3.58 28.75
N GLY A 57 -6.34 -3.64 27.70
CA GLY A 57 -5.26 -2.68 27.49
C GLY A 57 -3.88 -3.32 27.50
N THR A 58 -3.59 -4.18 26.51
CA THR A 58 -2.23 -4.18 25.96
C THR A 58 -2.24 -3.04 24.94
N ASP A 59 -1.71 -1.88 25.33
CA ASP A 59 -1.23 -0.92 24.34
C ASP A 59 -0.41 -1.72 23.33
N ALA A 60 -0.83 -1.74 22.07
CA ALA A 60 -0.03 -2.32 21.01
C ALA A 60 1.39 -1.77 21.20
N PRO A 61 2.44 -2.63 21.17
CA PRO A 61 3.82 -2.15 21.29
C PRO A 61 3.93 -0.91 20.42
N GLY A 62 4.18 0.24 21.05
CA GLY A 62 4.07 1.53 20.38
C GLY A 62 4.80 1.40 19.06
N ALA A 63 4.08 1.58 17.95
CA ALA A 63 4.63 1.29 16.64
C ALA A 63 5.93 2.07 16.55
N ASP A 64 7.08 1.40 16.47
CA ASP A 64 8.31 2.11 16.16
C ASP A 64 8.45 2.07 14.65
N LEU A 65 7.70 2.93 13.98
CA LEU A 65 7.71 2.98 12.52
C LEU A 65 9.07 3.41 11.97
N ALA A 66 9.97 3.95 12.81
CA ALA A 66 11.34 4.26 12.40
C ALA A 66 12.14 3.01 11.99
N ALA A 67 11.71 1.81 12.42
CA ALA A 67 12.31 0.55 12.00
C ALA A 67 12.18 0.28 10.48
N TYR A 68 11.26 0.98 9.79
CA TYR A 68 11.13 0.92 8.32
C TYR A 68 12.14 1.81 7.59
N ALA A 69 12.90 2.67 8.27
CA ALA A 69 13.88 3.54 7.61
C ALA A 69 14.92 2.70 6.81
N GLY A 70 15.15 3.09 5.56
CA GLY A 70 16.02 2.41 4.60
C GLY A 70 15.40 1.17 3.94
N LYS A 71 14.15 0.80 4.28
CA LYS A 71 13.40 -0.30 3.67
C LYS A 71 12.47 0.20 2.58
N TYR A 72 12.16 -0.60 1.58
CA TYR A 72 11.06 -0.29 0.68
C TYR A 72 9.70 -0.50 1.37
N PRO A 73 8.61 0.17 0.94
CA PRO A 73 7.30 0.02 1.58
C PRO A 73 6.73 -1.40 1.58
N PHE A 74 7.18 -2.25 0.65
CA PHE A 74 6.83 -3.67 0.56
C PHE A 74 7.79 -4.60 1.32
N ASP A 75 8.93 -4.10 1.80
CA ASP A 75 9.81 -4.87 2.67
C ASP A 75 9.15 -5.03 4.04
N LYS A 76 9.31 -6.21 4.64
CA LYS A 76 8.70 -6.54 5.91
C LYS A 76 9.57 -6.15 7.10
N VAL A 77 8.94 -5.60 8.12
CA VAL A 77 9.48 -5.46 9.47
C VAL A 77 8.50 -6.17 10.40
N ASN A 78 8.99 -7.15 11.17
CA ASN A 78 8.12 -8.02 11.99
C ASN A 78 6.95 -8.60 11.18
N ASP A 79 7.26 -9.14 9.99
CA ASP A 79 6.33 -9.73 9.03
C ASP A 79 5.29 -8.81 8.39
N LEU A 80 5.31 -7.51 8.69
CA LEU A 80 4.38 -6.51 8.15
C LEU A 80 5.10 -5.59 7.17
N ALA A 81 4.53 -5.43 5.97
CA ALA A 81 4.88 -4.33 5.08
C ALA A 81 4.39 -3.00 5.66
N PHE A 82 4.96 -1.88 5.23
CA PHE A 82 4.70 -0.56 5.84
C PHE A 82 3.22 -0.19 5.81
N PHE A 83 2.55 -0.32 4.66
CA PHE A 83 1.13 -0.03 4.52
C PHE A 83 0.20 -1.14 5.05
N ASP A 84 0.74 -2.31 5.40
CA ASP A 84 0.01 -3.36 6.10
C ASP A 84 0.07 -3.24 7.62
N HIS A 85 1.01 -2.45 8.14
CA HIS A 85 1.09 -2.16 9.56
C HIS A 85 -0.21 -1.51 10.05
N PRO A 86 -0.91 -2.08 11.06
CA PRO A 86 -2.23 -1.59 11.48
C PRO A 86 -2.27 -0.10 11.81
N THR A 87 -1.24 0.41 12.50
CA THR A 87 -1.14 1.82 12.86
C THR A 87 -0.99 2.73 11.64
N VAL A 88 -0.18 2.35 10.63
CA VAL A 88 -0.05 3.11 9.38
C VAL A 88 -1.37 3.11 8.62
N LYS A 89 -1.97 1.93 8.46
CA LYS A 89 -3.25 1.74 7.77
C LYS A 89 -4.36 2.59 8.40
N ALA A 90 -4.45 2.62 9.72
CA ALA A 90 -5.42 3.43 10.45
C ALA A 90 -5.20 4.93 10.21
N ALA A 91 -3.97 5.41 10.45
CA ALA A 91 -3.65 6.84 10.35
C ALA A 91 -3.81 7.39 8.92
N VAL A 92 -3.40 6.63 7.90
CA VAL A 92 -3.55 7.04 6.49
C VAL A 92 -5.03 7.04 6.08
N THR A 93 -5.79 6.03 6.51
CA THR A 93 -7.24 5.97 6.24
C THR A 93 -8.00 7.12 6.90
N GLU A 94 -7.61 7.51 8.11
CA GLU A 94 -8.21 8.64 8.82
C GLU A 94 -7.85 9.98 8.16
N ALA A 95 -6.62 10.13 7.68
CA ALA A 95 -6.17 11.35 7.02
C ALA A 95 -6.86 11.59 5.67
N ILE A 96 -7.15 10.54 4.90
CA ILE A 96 -7.63 10.63 3.51
C ILE A 96 -9.11 10.21 3.39
N PRO A 97 -10.07 11.16 3.36
CA PRO A 97 -11.47 10.83 3.15
C PRO A 97 -11.78 10.40 1.70
N ASP A 98 -10.99 10.85 0.72
CA ASP A 98 -11.16 10.51 -0.69
C ASP A 98 -10.68 9.07 -0.97
N LYS A 99 -11.63 8.19 -1.31
CA LYS A 99 -11.35 6.77 -1.56
C LYS A 99 -10.48 6.51 -2.79
N THR A 100 -10.54 7.38 -3.79
CA THR A 100 -9.70 7.24 -4.99
C THR A 100 -8.24 7.52 -4.63
N VAL A 101 -8.01 8.59 -3.89
CA VAL A 101 -6.68 8.96 -3.40
C VAL A 101 -6.14 7.91 -2.42
N LEU A 102 -6.99 7.42 -1.51
CA LEU A 102 -6.61 6.38 -0.56
C LEU A 102 -6.13 5.10 -1.27
N ALA A 103 -6.81 4.66 -2.33
CA ALA A 103 -6.43 3.47 -3.08
C ALA A 103 -5.04 3.61 -3.74
N TRP A 104 -4.70 4.80 -4.25
CA TRP A 104 -3.34 5.09 -4.74
C TRP A 104 -2.32 5.03 -3.61
N VAL A 105 -2.58 5.75 -2.52
CA VAL A 105 -1.63 5.90 -1.41
C VAL A 105 -1.37 4.57 -0.70
N MET A 106 -2.40 3.73 -0.53
CA MET A 106 -2.28 2.40 0.07
C MET A 106 -1.64 1.35 -0.88
N GLY A 107 -1.26 1.75 -2.09
CA GLY A 107 -0.56 0.89 -3.04
C GLY A 107 -1.44 -0.09 -3.81
N GLU A 108 -2.77 0.02 -3.73
CA GLU A 108 -3.71 -0.89 -4.44
C GLU A 108 -3.58 -0.79 -5.97
N LYS A 109 -3.09 0.36 -6.46
CA LYS A 109 -2.85 0.62 -7.88
C LYS A 109 -1.42 0.33 -8.33
N GLY A 110 -0.52 0.08 -7.37
CA GLY A 110 0.89 -0.18 -7.60
C GLY A 110 1.68 1.00 -8.18
N GLY A 111 2.98 0.77 -8.37
CA GLY A 111 3.92 1.73 -8.95
C GLY A 111 5.26 1.74 -8.23
N PRO A 112 6.27 2.43 -8.79
CA PRO A 112 7.59 2.47 -8.17
C PRO A 112 7.55 3.28 -6.87
N SER A 113 8.39 2.88 -5.93
CA SER A 113 8.52 3.49 -4.60
C SER A 113 9.99 3.72 -4.28
N ALA A 114 10.28 4.74 -3.50
CA ALA A 114 11.61 4.95 -2.93
C ALA A 114 11.75 4.18 -1.61
N PRO A 115 12.99 3.91 -1.14
CA PRO A 115 13.19 3.53 0.25
C PRO A 115 12.57 4.56 1.20
N ILE A 116 12.05 4.08 2.33
CA ILE A 116 11.48 4.89 3.39
C ILE A 116 12.60 5.67 4.07
N GLU A 117 12.38 6.96 4.29
CA GLU A 117 13.37 7.86 4.87
C GLU A 117 12.87 8.44 6.20
N MET A 118 13.80 8.90 7.04
CA MET A 118 13.47 9.78 8.15
C MET A 118 13.61 11.24 7.69
N LYS A 119 12.51 12.01 7.75
CA LYS A 119 12.47 13.40 7.34
C LYS A 119 11.81 14.25 8.41
N ASN A 120 12.54 15.23 8.96
CA ASN A 120 12.05 16.12 10.02
C ASN A 120 11.43 15.38 11.22
N GLY A 121 12.03 14.25 11.62
CA GLY A 121 11.54 13.41 12.71
C GLY A 121 10.32 12.55 12.38
N LYS A 122 9.88 12.51 11.12
CA LYS A 122 8.81 11.65 10.63
C LYS A 122 9.35 10.55 9.71
N VAL A 123 8.66 9.43 9.67
CA VAL A 123 8.83 8.37 8.68
C VAL A 123 8.18 8.84 7.39
N MET A 124 8.94 8.83 6.29
CA MET A 124 8.50 9.29 4.97
C MET A 124 8.51 8.14 3.98
N SER A 125 7.36 7.85 3.38
CA SER A 125 7.24 6.95 2.24
C SER A 125 6.80 7.75 1.01
N TRP A 126 7.54 7.60 -0.09
CA TRP A 126 7.18 8.20 -1.39
C TRP A 126 6.96 7.09 -2.42
N ALA A 127 5.93 7.25 -3.24
CA ALA A 127 5.67 6.41 -4.39
C ALA A 127 4.95 7.21 -5.49
N CYS A 128 4.83 6.61 -6.66
CA CYS A 128 4.17 7.23 -7.79
C CYS A 128 3.46 6.21 -8.68
N GLU A 129 2.60 6.72 -9.57
CA GLU A 129 1.95 5.91 -10.57
C GLU A 129 2.98 5.37 -11.59
N GLN A 130 2.85 4.09 -11.91
CA GLN A 130 3.67 3.42 -12.90
C GLN A 130 3.64 4.16 -14.25
N HIS A 131 4.83 4.50 -14.77
CA HIS A 131 5.02 5.28 -16.01
C HIS A 131 4.47 6.72 -15.99
N ASN A 132 4.03 7.24 -14.84
CA ASN A 132 3.46 8.58 -14.72
C ASN A 132 4.00 9.38 -13.51
N CYS A 133 5.23 9.08 -13.07
CA CYS A 133 5.75 9.61 -11.81
C CYS A 133 5.93 11.12 -11.75
N GLY A 134 6.14 11.79 -12.88
CA GLY A 134 6.24 13.25 -12.91
C GLY A 134 4.94 13.93 -12.54
N ASP A 135 3.81 13.36 -12.99
CA ASP A 135 2.50 13.99 -12.91
C ASP A 135 1.64 13.43 -11.78
N HIS A 136 1.86 12.17 -11.39
CA HIS A 136 1.07 11.49 -10.38
C HIS A 136 1.94 10.75 -9.36
N GLN A 137 2.06 11.35 -8.17
CA GLN A 137 2.89 10.86 -7.09
C GLN A 137 2.35 11.26 -5.72
N TRP A 138 2.79 10.58 -4.67
CA TRP A 138 2.35 10.85 -3.32
C TRP A 138 3.46 10.60 -2.30
N THR A 139 3.34 11.29 -1.16
CA THR A 139 4.19 11.10 0.01
C THR A 139 3.34 10.98 1.25
N VAL A 140 3.63 9.96 2.05
CA VAL A 140 3.11 9.79 3.41
C VAL A 140 4.19 10.19 4.39
N LEU A 141 3.89 11.17 5.23
CA LEU A 141 4.68 11.55 6.40
C LEU A 141 3.92 11.13 7.65
N ILE A 142 4.51 10.29 8.48
CA ILE A 142 3.88 9.84 9.73
C ILE A 142 4.88 9.91 10.87
N ASP A 143 4.46 10.31 12.07
CA ASP A 143 5.35 10.20 13.23
C ASP A 143 5.70 8.73 13.53
N SER A 144 6.78 8.50 14.29
CA SER A 144 7.22 7.15 14.60
C SER A 144 6.12 6.33 15.27
N ALA A 145 5.33 6.94 16.16
CA ALA A 145 4.23 6.30 16.88
C ALA A 145 3.02 5.94 16.01
N GLY A 146 2.96 6.43 14.77
CA GLY A 146 1.86 6.20 13.84
C GLY A 146 0.60 7.02 14.12
N THR A 147 0.68 8.12 14.86
CA THR A 147 -0.50 8.88 15.31
C THR A 147 -0.83 10.11 14.46
N ASN A 148 0.17 10.73 13.83
CA ASN A 148 0.00 11.94 13.04
C ASN A 148 0.50 11.75 11.60
N ALA A 149 -0.40 11.26 10.74
CA ALA A 149 -0.17 11.15 9.31
C ALA A 149 -0.53 12.44 8.56
N GLU A 150 0.34 12.85 7.65
CA GLU A 150 0.12 13.88 6.66
C GLU A 150 0.41 13.28 5.29
N VAL A 151 -0.48 13.47 4.33
CA VAL A 151 -0.31 12.89 2.99
C VAL A 151 -0.33 13.99 1.95
N CYS A 152 0.77 14.11 1.21
CA CYS A 152 0.84 14.88 -0.02
C CYS A 152 0.40 14.00 -1.18
N TYR A 153 -0.52 14.49 -2.00
CA TYR A 153 -0.96 13.84 -3.23
C TYR A 153 -0.86 14.81 -4.39
N GLN A 154 -0.20 14.39 -5.46
CA GLN A 154 -0.06 15.15 -6.70
C GLN A 154 -0.78 14.40 -7.81
N ASP A 155 -1.61 15.11 -8.55
CA ASP A 155 -2.17 14.70 -9.83
C ASP A 155 -2.21 15.95 -10.71
N ALA A 156 -1.28 16.05 -11.65
CA ALA A 156 -1.14 17.22 -12.52
C ALA A 156 -2.33 17.40 -13.48
N ALA A 157 -3.06 16.33 -13.79
CA ALA A 157 -4.26 16.41 -14.61
C ALA A 157 -5.41 17.09 -13.85
N ALA A 158 -5.53 16.83 -12.55
CA ALA A 158 -6.51 17.49 -11.68
C ALA A 158 -6.05 18.85 -11.17
N LEU A 159 -4.75 19.03 -10.93
CA LEU A 159 -4.20 20.18 -10.21
C LEU A 159 -2.76 20.52 -10.63
N ALA A 160 -2.61 21.08 -11.83
CA ALA A 160 -1.30 21.41 -12.41
C ALA A 160 -0.44 22.30 -11.48
N GLY A 161 0.80 21.86 -11.23
CA GLY A 161 1.81 22.59 -10.44
C GLY A 161 1.55 22.64 -8.93
N LYS A 162 0.54 21.91 -8.44
CA LYS A 162 0.12 21.93 -7.04
C LYS A 162 -0.11 20.52 -6.52
N THR A 163 -0.26 20.45 -5.21
CA THR A 163 -0.51 19.25 -4.44
C THR A 163 -1.73 19.42 -3.56
N ARG A 164 -2.40 18.31 -3.27
CA ARG A 164 -3.41 18.19 -2.22
C ARG A 164 -2.76 17.61 -0.97
N TRP A 165 -3.00 18.23 0.17
CA TRP A 165 -2.52 17.77 1.47
C TRP A 165 -3.68 17.32 2.33
N TYR A 166 -3.51 16.17 2.96
CA TYR A 166 -4.50 15.50 3.79
C TYR A 166 -3.97 15.30 5.21
N ARG A 167 -4.84 15.52 6.20
CA ARG A 167 -4.59 15.30 7.63
C ARG A 167 -5.89 14.93 8.31
N ALA A 168 -5.81 14.10 9.35
CA ALA A 168 -6.97 13.74 10.16
C ALA A 168 -7.68 14.99 10.70
N GLY A 169 -9.01 15.03 10.58
CA GLY A 169 -9.85 16.11 11.10
C GLY A 169 -9.74 17.47 10.39
N ALA A 170 -8.94 17.58 9.32
CA ALA A 170 -8.77 18.82 8.56
C ALA A 170 -9.40 18.73 7.17
N ALA A 171 -9.86 19.87 6.65
CA ALA A 171 -10.20 19.96 5.23
C ALA A 171 -8.94 19.81 4.37
N PRO A 172 -9.01 19.17 3.19
CA PRO A 172 -7.85 19.08 2.30
C PRO A 172 -7.32 20.46 1.91
N GLU A 173 -6.00 20.62 1.97
CA GLU A 173 -5.30 21.87 1.64
C GLU A 173 -4.66 21.77 0.25
N THR A 174 -4.69 22.86 -0.52
CA THR A 174 -3.94 22.96 -1.78
C THR A 174 -2.64 23.72 -1.56
N ARG A 175 -1.51 23.18 -2.01
CA ARG A 175 -0.19 23.84 -1.90
C ARG A 175 0.54 23.82 -3.24
N GLU A 176 1.32 24.87 -3.53
CA GLU A 176 2.23 24.87 -4.69
C GLU A 176 3.34 23.83 -4.49
N GLY A 177 3.87 23.28 -5.60
CA GLY A 177 5.01 22.37 -5.58
C GLY A 177 4.64 20.92 -5.92
N THR A 178 5.47 19.98 -5.47
CA THR A 178 5.36 18.54 -5.74
C THR A 178 5.41 17.73 -4.45
N CYS A 179 5.09 16.44 -4.52
CA CYS A 179 5.19 15.55 -3.35
C CYS A 179 6.59 14.94 -3.15
N GLN A 180 7.56 15.24 -4.00
CA GLN A 180 8.95 14.85 -3.78
C GLN A 180 9.58 15.85 -2.80
N LEU A 181 9.52 15.51 -1.51
CA LEU A 181 9.91 16.41 -0.43
C LEU A 181 11.41 16.37 -0.16
#